data_AF-X1TXQ1-F1
#
_entry.id   AF-X1TXQ1-F1
#
_cell.length_a   1.000
_cell.length_b   1.000
_cell.length_c   1.000
_cell.angle_alpha   90.00
_cell.angle_beta   90.00
_cell.angle_gamma   90.00
#
_symmetry.space_group_name_H-M   'P 1'
#
loop_
_entity.id
_entity.type
_entity.pdbx_description
1 polymer ?
#
loop_
_entity_poly.entity_id
_entity_poly.type
_entity_poly.pdbx_seq_one_letter_code
_entity_poly.pdbx_strand_id
1 'polypeptide(L)' 'MDNQSVSQALLGIYHRLMAGYGPQYWWPAQEPFEIIVGAILTQSAAWRNVEKAIANLKAAKALSPEALRR' A
#
# COMPACT_ATOMS: atom_id res chain seq x y z
N MET A 1 9.33 -27.39 -14.87
CA MET A 1 8.10 -27.21 -14.07
C MET A 1 7.06 -26.64 -15.00
N ASP A 2 5.91 -27.28 -15.09
CA ASP A 2 4.89 -26.92 -16.07
C ASP A 2 4.20 -25.61 -15.67
N ASN A 3 4.27 -24.60 -16.54
CA ASN A 3 3.83 -23.23 -16.24
C ASN A 3 2.32 -23.18 -15.93
N GLN A 4 1.57 -24.16 -16.47
CA GLN A 4 0.14 -24.34 -16.23
C GLN A 4 -0.17 -24.75 -14.79
N SER A 5 0.70 -25.55 -14.15
CA SER A 5 0.52 -25.98 -12.75
C SER A 5 0.68 -24.83 -11.76
N VAL A 6 1.64 -23.93 -12.01
CA VAL A 6 1.93 -22.78 -11.14
C VAL A 6 0.78 -21.79 -11.17
N SER A 7 0.25 -21.49 -12.37
CA SER A 7 -0.92 -20.60 -12.52
C SER A 7 -2.13 -21.08 -11.71
N GLN A 8 -2.43 -22.39 -11.77
CA GLN A 8 -3.54 -22.97 -11.01
C GLN A 8 -3.33 -22.89 -9.50
N ALA A 9 -2.10 -23.12 -9.02
CA ALA A 9 -1.77 -22.97 -7.60
C ALA A 9 -1.95 -21.52 -7.13
N LEU A 10 -1.47 -20.54 -7.90
CA LEU A 10 -1.61 -19.11 -7.58
C LEU A 10 -3.07 -18.67 -7.54
N LEU A 11 -3.89 -19.10 -8.51
CA LEU A 11 -5.33 -18.80 -8.51
C LEU A 11 -6.04 -19.47 -7.32
N GLY A 12 -5.66 -20.69 -6.96
CA GLY A 12 -6.18 -21.37 -5.79
C GLY A 12 -5.88 -20.62 -4.48
N ILE A 13 -4.67 -20.09 -4.32
CA ILE A 13 -4.28 -19.25 -3.18
C ILE A 13 -5.10 -17.95 -3.18
N TYR A 14 -5.17 -17.27 -4.32
CA TYR A 14 -5.92 -16.02 -4.46
C TYR A 14 -7.38 -16.18 -4.05
N HIS A 15 -8.08 -17.23 -4.53
CA HIS A 15 -9.49 -17.44 -4.19
C HIS A 15 -9.70 -17.73 -2.70
N ARG A 16 -8.80 -18.50 -2.06
CA ARG A 16 -8.89 -18.77 -0.62
C ARG A 16 -8.72 -17.50 0.20
N LEU A 17 -7.73 -16.67 -0.14
CA LEU A 17 -7.50 -15.39 0.52
C LEU A 17 -8.69 -14.43 0.29
N MET A 18 -9.18 -14.33 -0.95
CA MET A 18 -10.33 -13.48 -1.27
C MET A 18 -11.60 -13.91 -0.54
N ALA A 19 -11.88 -15.21 -0.44
CA ALA A 19 -13.04 -15.72 0.29
C ALA A 19 -12.94 -15.50 1.81
N GLY A 20 -11.75 -15.60 2.39
CA GLY A 20 -11.53 -15.44 3.83
C GLY A 20 -11.51 -13.98 4.29
N TYR A 21 -10.93 -13.10 3.48
CA TYR A 21 -10.67 -11.71 3.87
C TYR A 21 -11.58 -10.70 3.15
N GLY A 22 -12.12 -11.04 1.97
CA GLY A 22 -12.84 -10.09 1.13
C GLY A 22 -11.95 -8.97 0.57
N PRO A 23 -12.54 -7.94 -0.07
CA PRO A 23 -11.80 -6.78 -0.55
C PRO A 23 -11.04 -6.09 0.58
N GLN A 24 -9.70 -6.08 0.51
CA GLN A 24 -8.86 -5.57 1.60
C GLN A 24 -8.65 -4.07 1.59
N TYR A 25 -8.82 -3.41 0.43
CA TYR A 25 -8.40 -2.01 0.25
C TYR A 25 -6.99 -1.77 0.82
N TRP A 26 -6.11 -2.76 0.57
CA TRP A 26 -4.87 -3.02 1.31
C TRP A 26 -3.88 -1.84 1.35
N TRP A 27 -4.08 -0.86 0.47
CA TRP A 27 -3.35 0.39 0.47
C TRP A 27 -4.33 1.57 0.36
N PRO A 28 -4.74 2.18 1.50
CA PRO A 28 -5.67 3.30 1.51
C PRO A 28 -4.93 4.60 1.15
N ALA A 29 -4.93 4.98 -0.12
CA ALA A 29 -4.40 6.25 -0.57
C ALA A 29 -5.39 6.93 -1.52
N GLN A 30 -5.44 8.26 -1.46
CA GLN A 30 -6.31 9.06 -2.33
C GLN A 30 -5.61 9.45 -3.64
N GLU A 31 -4.28 9.61 -3.58
CA GLU A 31 -3.48 10.12 -4.69
C GLU A 31 -2.23 9.26 -4.94
N PRO A 32 -1.73 9.17 -6.18
CA PRO A 32 -0.52 8.41 -6.50
C PRO A 32 0.71 8.83 -5.68
N PHE A 33 0.84 10.12 -5.35
CA PHE A 33 1.97 10.61 -4.55
C PHE A 33 1.93 10.10 -3.10
N GLU A 34 0.74 9.98 -2.53
CA GLU A 34 0.56 9.37 -1.20
C GLU A 34 0.99 7.90 -1.19
N ILE A 35 0.70 7.16 -2.27
CA ILE A 35 1.16 5.77 -2.43
C ILE A 35 2.69 5.71 -2.38
N ILE A 36 3.36 6.57 -3.15
CA ILE A 36 4.83 6.62 -3.21
C ILE A 36 5.42 6.95 -1.83
N VAL A 37 4.92 7.99 -1.17
CA VAL A 37 5.39 8.39 0.16
C VAL A 37 5.19 7.27 1.17
N GLY A 38 4.01 6.63 1.20
CA GLY A 38 3.74 5.51 2.10
C GLY A 38 4.66 4.30 1.82
N ALA A 39 4.95 4.01 0.55
CA ALA A 39 5.83 2.91 0.16
C ALA A 39 7.28 3.16 0.58
N ILE A 40 7.74 4.41 0.57
CA ILE A 40 9.04 4.80 1.10
C ILE A 40 9.06 4.67 2.63
N LEU A 41 8.08 5.23 3.33
CA LEU A 41 8.05 5.22 4.79
C LEU A 41 7.89 3.82 5.39
N THR A 42 7.16 2.92 4.72
CA THR A 42 6.97 1.53 5.18
C THR A 42 8.28 0.74 5.21
N GLN A 43 9.32 1.17 4.49
CA GLN A 43 10.64 0.52 4.52
C GLN A 43 11.37 0.73 5.86
N SER A 44 11.03 1.77 6.63
CA SER A 44 11.70 2.13 7.88
C SER A 44 10.77 2.31 9.08
N ALA A 45 9.46 2.16 8.90
CA ALA A 45 8.47 2.33 9.96
C ALA A 45 7.31 1.32 9.86
N ALA A 46 6.79 0.88 11.01
CA ALA A 46 5.56 0.10 11.08
C ALA A 46 4.38 0.88 10.47
N TRP A 47 3.44 0.19 9.81
CA TRP A 47 2.30 0.81 9.09
C TRP A 47 1.57 1.88 9.92
N ARG A 48 1.29 1.60 11.20
CA ARG A 48 0.65 2.55 12.12
C ARG A 48 1.40 3.89 12.25
N ASN A 49 2.72 3.91 12.12
CA ASN A 49 3.52 5.13 12.16
C ASN A 49 3.56 5.83 10.79
N VAL A 50 3.49 5.07 9.70
CA VAL A 50 3.33 5.60 8.33
C VAL A 50 2.02 6.36 8.20
N GLU A 51 0.91 5.77 8.65
CA GLU A 51 -0.40 6.40 8.65
C GLU A 51 -0.40 7.73 9.41
N LYS A 52 0.23 7.76 10.59
CA LYS A 52 0.39 9.00 11.38
C LYS A 52 1.22 10.06 10.64
N ALA A 53 2.34 9.66 10.02
CA ALA A 53 3.19 10.59 9.27
C ALA A 53 2.45 11.19 8.07
N ILE A 54 1.72 10.36 7.30
CA ILE A 54 0.90 10.81 6.16
C ILE A 54 -0.21 11.75 6.65
N ALA A 55 -0.92 11.41 7.73
CA ALA A 55 -1.95 12.26 8.30
C ALA A 55 -1.40 13.65 8.71
N ASN A 56 -0.20 13.68 9.32
CA ASN A 56 0.47 14.92 9.69
C ASN A 56 0.89 15.75 8.47
N LEU A 57 1.45 15.11 7.43
CA LEU A 57 1.80 15.78 6.18
C LEU A 57 0.57 16.37 5.48
N LYS A 58 -0.56 15.66 5.47
CA LYS A 58 -1.84 16.17 4.95
C LYS A 58 -2.33 17.38 5.76
N ALA A 59 -2.34 17.28 7.08
CA ALA A 59 -2.76 18.37 7.96
C ALA A 59 -1.89 19.62 7.77
N ALA A 60 -0.59 19.44 7.53
CA ALA A 60 0.36 20.52 7.24
C ALA A 60 0.32 21.03 5.79
N LYS A 61 -0.53 20.45 4.92
CA LYS A 61 -0.55 20.70 3.47
C LYS A 61 0.83 20.50 2.81
N ALA A 62 1.60 19.54 3.33
CA ALA A 62 2.96 19.24 2.93
C ALA A 62 3.10 17.95 2.11
N LEU A 63 1.99 17.25 1.81
CA LEU A 63 2.01 16.00 1.03
C LEU A 63 2.02 16.26 -0.48
N SER A 64 3.02 16.98 -0.98
CA SER A 64 3.33 17.10 -2.41
C SER A 64 4.85 17.23 -2.64
N PRO A 65 5.36 16.90 -3.84
CA PRO A 65 6.78 17.08 -4.15
C PRO A 65 7.27 18.52 -3.90
N GLU A 66 6.47 19.51 -4.29
CA GLU A 66 6.81 20.93 -4.18
C GLU A 66 6.85 21.39 -2.73
N ALA A 67 5.95 20.87 -1.89
CA ALA A 67 5.91 21.23 -0.48
C ALA A 67 7.04 20.57 0.32
N LEU A 68 7.41 19.32 0.00
CA LEU A 68 8.51 18.60 0.66
C LEU A 68 9.90 19.10 0.28
N ARG A 69 10.06 19.73 -0.89
CA ARG A 69 11.35 20.25 -1.36
C ARG A 69 11.77 21.54 -0.65
N ARG A 70 10.84 22.29 -0.06
CA ARG A 70 11.10 23.59 0.57
C ARG A 70 11.92 23.46 1.85
#